data_AF-A0A2V7JAW4-F1
#
_entry.id   AF-A0A2V7JAW4-F1
#
_cell.length_a   1.000
_cell.length_b   1.000
_cell.length_c   1.000
_cell.angle_alpha   90.00
_cell.angle_beta   90.00
_cell.angle_gamma   90.00
#
_symmetry.space_group_name_H-M   'P 1'
#
loop_
_entity.id
_entity.type
_entity.pdbx_description
1 polymer ?
#
loop_
_entity_poly.entity_id
_entity_poly.type
_entity_poly.pdbx_seq_one_letter_code
_entity_poly.pdbx_strand_id
1 'polypeptide(L)'
;MAHNGNLIPVPGRDIMVQGWYQGGVSVFDFTDPAHPAEIAYFDRGPMDSTKLEMAGSWSAYWYNGYIYSTEIARGLDVLELQPNALLTQNELDAAKLVKVSYQNVQDQQRLTWPTSFAVARAYVDQLERSKGLPADRIGATRTMLASAERTTSRRALTSLATQLDQDATRSRDAKRVLALAAAVRALAR
;
A
#
# COMPACT_ATOMS: atom_id res chain seq x y z
N MET A 1 -17.61 -9.11 14.85
CA MET A 1 -18.40 -9.05 13.61
C MET A 1 -17.62 -8.22 12.61
N ALA A 2 -17.49 -8.67 11.36
CA ALA A 2 -16.88 -7.85 10.30
C ALA A 2 -17.93 -6.88 9.76
N HIS A 3 -17.54 -5.62 9.56
CA HIS A 3 -18.37 -4.63 8.89
C HIS A 3 -17.57 -3.94 7.78
N ASN A 4 -18.28 -3.32 6.84
CA ASN A 4 -17.73 -2.76 5.61
C ASN A 4 -16.33 -2.14 5.79
N GLY A 5 -15.46 -2.43 4.84
CA GLY A 5 -14.11 -1.90 4.72
C GLY A 5 -13.80 -1.56 3.27
N ASN A 6 -12.63 -0.99 3.01
CA ASN A 6 -12.17 -0.72 1.65
C ASN A 6 -10.67 -0.89 1.51
N LEU A 7 -10.24 -0.91 0.25
CA LEU A 7 -8.85 -1.03 -0.11
C LEU A 7 -8.06 0.24 0.23
N ILE A 8 -6.83 0.04 0.74
CA ILE A 8 -5.79 1.04 0.81
C ILE A 8 -5.02 1.00 -0.51
N PRO A 9 -4.90 2.12 -1.26
CA PRO A 9 -4.35 2.14 -2.61
C PRO A 9 -2.82 1.99 -2.64
N VAL A 10 -2.25 0.91 -2.12
CA VAL A 10 -0.83 0.61 -2.32
C VAL A 10 -0.64 -0.06 -3.69
N PRO A 11 0.22 0.46 -4.59
CA PRO A 11 0.40 -0.10 -5.92
C PRO A 11 0.78 -1.59 -5.89
N GLY A 12 0.05 -2.41 -6.66
CA GLY A 12 0.32 -3.84 -6.81
C GLY A 12 0.14 -4.68 -5.54
N ARG A 13 -0.63 -4.17 -4.57
CA ARG A 13 -1.05 -4.91 -3.38
C ARG A 13 -2.54 -4.75 -3.15
N ASP A 14 -3.15 -5.80 -2.63
CA ASP A 14 -4.54 -5.82 -2.18
C ASP A 14 -4.54 -5.74 -0.65
N ILE A 15 -4.56 -4.51 -0.13
CA ILE A 15 -4.56 -4.22 1.31
C ILE A 15 -5.93 -3.67 1.67
N MET A 16 -6.58 -4.23 2.68
CA MET A 16 -7.89 -3.77 3.16
C MET A 16 -7.80 -3.30 4.60
N VAL A 17 -8.57 -2.26 4.92
CA VAL A 17 -8.87 -1.87 6.30
C VAL A 17 -10.29 -2.26 6.65
N GLN A 18 -10.48 -2.79 7.86
CA GLN A 18 -11.78 -3.26 8.33
C GLN A 18 -11.93 -3.10 9.85
N GLY A 19 -13.15 -2.78 10.30
CA GLY A 19 -13.54 -2.78 11.71
C GLY A 19 -14.10 -4.13 12.15
N TRP A 20 -13.78 -4.52 13.39
CA TRP A 20 -14.08 -5.82 14.00
C TRP A 20 -14.79 -5.71 15.36
N TYR A 21 -15.62 -4.68 15.56
CA TYR A 21 -16.23 -4.37 16.87
C TYR A 21 -15.15 -4.30 17.95
N GLN A 22 -15.30 -5.04 19.05
CA GLN A 22 -14.31 -5.08 20.13
C GLN A 22 -12.96 -5.71 19.73
N GLY A 23 -12.82 -6.25 18.51
CA GLY A 23 -11.53 -6.59 17.92
C GLY A 23 -10.79 -5.40 17.31
N GLY A 24 -11.36 -4.20 17.36
CA GLY A 24 -10.74 -2.97 16.87
C GLY A 24 -10.74 -2.84 15.35
N VAL A 25 -9.69 -2.22 14.81
CA VAL A 25 -9.45 -2.03 13.39
C VAL A 25 -8.26 -2.89 12.98
N SER A 26 -8.41 -3.66 11.90
CA SER A 26 -7.33 -4.43 11.30
C SER A 26 -7.05 -3.90 9.90
N VAL A 27 -5.77 -3.84 9.54
CA VAL A 27 -5.29 -3.65 8.19
C VAL A 27 -4.55 -4.90 7.78
N PHE A 28 -5.02 -5.56 6.72
CA PHE A 28 -4.47 -6.83 6.27
C PHE A 28 -4.16 -6.80 4.77
N ASP A 29 -3.08 -7.48 4.41
CA ASP A 29 -2.68 -7.72 3.03
C ASP A 29 -3.19 -9.11 2.61
N PHE A 30 -3.94 -9.16 1.51
CA PHE A 30 -4.44 -10.37 0.87
C PHE A 30 -4.06 -10.44 -0.62
N THR A 31 -2.99 -9.75 -1.01
CA THR A 31 -2.40 -9.82 -2.37
C THR A 31 -2.14 -11.26 -2.81
N ASP A 32 -1.77 -12.13 -1.85
CA ASP A 32 -1.86 -13.58 -1.98
C ASP A 32 -3.05 -14.08 -1.14
N PRO A 33 -4.20 -14.39 -1.76
CA PRO A 33 -5.40 -14.83 -1.04
C PRO A 33 -5.21 -16.14 -0.28
N ALA A 34 -4.19 -16.94 -0.62
CA ALA A 34 -3.88 -18.18 0.10
C ALA A 34 -3.13 -17.92 1.42
N HIS A 35 -2.50 -16.75 1.57
CA HIS A 35 -1.68 -16.41 2.73
C HIS A 35 -1.92 -14.95 3.19
N PRO A 36 -3.16 -14.59 3.57
CA PRO A 36 -3.44 -13.25 4.09
C PRO A 36 -2.70 -13.02 5.41
N ALA A 37 -2.25 -11.78 5.62
CA ALA A 37 -1.55 -11.40 6.85
C ALA A 37 -2.01 -10.02 7.34
N GLU A 38 -2.25 -9.90 8.65
CA GLU A 38 -2.42 -8.60 9.30
C GLU A 38 -1.07 -7.84 9.29
N ILE A 39 -1.11 -6.57 8.88
CA ILE A 39 0.08 -5.72 8.72
C ILE A 39 0.06 -4.47 9.60
N ALA A 40 -1.11 -4.13 10.17
CA ALA A 40 -1.28 -3.13 11.21
C ALA A 40 -2.63 -3.32 11.90
N TYR A 41 -2.75 -2.86 13.14
CA TYR A 41 -4.02 -2.85 13.86
C TYR A 41 -4.12 -1.63 14.78
N PHE A 42 -5.32 -1.35 15.22
CA PHE A 42 -5.60 -0.40 16.29
C PHE A 42 -6.72 -0.96 17.16
N ASP A 43 -6.45 -1.08 18.47
CA ASP A 43 -7.44 -1.52 19.44
C ASP A 43 -7.39 -0.57 20.65
N ARG A 44 -8.56 -0.05 21.04
CA ARG A 44 -8.73 0.77 22.25
C ARG A 44 -8.88 -0.08 23.52
N GLY A 45 -8.93 -1.40 23.37
CA GLY A 45 -9.25 -2.33 24.43
C GLY A 45 -10.75 -2.36 24.75
N PRO A 46 -11.13 -3.22 25.72
CA PRO A 46 -12.53 -3.42 26.08
C PRO A 46 -13.15 -2.15 26.64
N MET A 47 -14.45 -1.97 26.41
CA MET A 47 -15.22 -0.86 26.98
C MET A 47 -15.33 -0.98 28.51
N ASP A 48 -15.58 -2.19 28.98
CA ASP A 48 -15.57 -2.58 30.39
C ASP A 48 -14.86 -3.93 30.47
N SER A 49 -13.90 -4.07 31.39
CA SER A 49 -13.09 -5.30 31.54
C SER A 49 -13.81 -6.41 32.30
N THR A 50 -14.99 -6.13 32.85
CA THR A 50 -15.77 -7.02 33.72
C THR A 50 -17.12 -7.43 33.13
N LYS A 51 -17.59 -6.76 32.06
CA LYS A 51 -18.90 -7.00 31.45
C LYS A 51 -18.83 -7.03 29.92
N LEU A 52 -19.65 -7.90 29.33
CA LEU A 52 -19.84 -7.95 27.88
C LEU A 52 -20.89 -6.93 27.46
N GLU A 53 -20.49 -5.96 26.65
CA GLU A 53 -21.35 -4.90 26.12
C GLU A 53 -21.14 -4.73 24.61
N MET A 54 -22.11 -4.12 23.93
CA MET A 54 -21.95 -3.80 22.50
C MET A 54 -21.06 -2.57 22.36
N ALA A 55 -19.85 -2.77 21.81
CA ALA A 55 -18.84 -1.74 21.68
C ALA A 55 -17.85 -2.05 20.54
N GLY A 56 -16.90 -1.13 20.33
CA GLY A 56 -15.80 -1.27 19.39
C GLY A 56 -16.11 -0.74 18.00
N SER A 57 -15.16 -0.92 17.07
CA SER A 57 -15.20 -0.32 15.74
C SER A 57 -16.31 -0.93 14.88
N TRP A 58 -17.36 -0.16 14.64
CA TRP A 58 -18.45 -0.52 13.73
C TRP A 58 -17.96 -0.52 12.28
N SER A 59 -17.19 0.47 11.85
CA SER A 59 -16.60 0.48 10.51
C SER A 59 -15.27 1.19 10.50
N ALA A 60 -14.44 0.90 9.49
CA ALA A 60 -13.17 1.58 9.27
C ALA A 60 -12.90 1.70 7.77
N TYR A 61 -12.65 2.93 7.31
CA TYR A 61 -12.47 3.22 5.89
C TYR A 61 -11.23 4.07 5.65
N TRP A 62 -10.44 3.70 4.65
CA TRP A 62 -9.39 4.55 4.13
C TRP A 62 -10.00 5.66 3.26
N TYR A 63 -9.61 6.90 3.52
CA TYR A 63 -9.96 8.06 2.72
C TYR A 63 -8.81 9.07 2.70
N ASN A 64 -8.25 9.28 1.50
CA ASN A 64 -7.27 10.32 1.19
C ASN A 64 -6.03 10.40 2.10
N GLY A 65 -5.63 9.27 2.70
CA GLY A 65 -4.42 9.15 3.53
C GLY A 65 -4.69 8.80 4.99
N TYR A 66 -5.95 8.86 5.43
CA TYR A 66 -6.36 8.53 6.78
C TYR A 66 -7.33 7.36 6.80
N ILE A 67 -7.41 6.67 7.93
CA ILE A 67 -8.45 5.69 8.23
C ILE A 67 -9.44 6.35 9.18
N TYR A 68 -10.70 6.41 8.78
CA TYR A 68 -11.80 6.90 9.61
C TYR A 68 -12.55 5.70 10.17
N SER A 69 -12.53 5.55 11.50
CA SER A 69 -13.25 4.48 12.16
C SER A 69 -14.33 5.02 13.08
N THR A 70 -15.56 4.57 12.88
CA THR A 70 -16.67 4.84 13.80
C THR A 70 -16.78 3.70 14.80
N GLU A 71 -16.81 4.06 16.08
CA GLU A 71 -16.93 3.18 17.23
C GLU A 71 -18.35 3.32 17.80
N ILE A 72 -18.96 2.19 18.20
CA ILE A 72 -20.38 2.11 18.59
C ILE A 72 -20.74 3.03 19.77
N ALA A 73 -19.87 3.15 20.77
CA ALA A 73 -20.10 3.83 22.05
C ALA A 73 -19.26 5.10 22.27
N ARG A 74 -18.08 5.21 21.65
CA ARG A 74 -17.02 6.20 21.94
C ARG A 74 -16.77 7.18 20.79
N GLY A 75 -17.48 7.06 19.67
CA GLY A 75 -17.46 8.06 18.59
C GLY A 75 -16.49 7.77 17.45
N LEU A 76 -15.69 8.76 17.05
CA LEU A 76 -14.85 8.71 15.83
C LEU A 76 -13.35 8.63 16.16
N ASP A 77 -12.65 7.74 15.47
CA ASP A 77 -11.20 7.68 15.36
C ASP A 77 -10.76 8.13 13.97
N VAL A 78 -9.72 8.97 13.92
CA VAL A 78 -9.00 9.32 12.69
C VAL A 78 -7.56 8.86 12.85
N LEU A 79 -7.21 7.83 12.11
CA LEU A 79 -5.93 7.12 12.22
C LEU A 79 -5.09 7.37 10.98
N GLU A 80 -3.77 7.41 11.14
CA GLU A 80 -2.82 7.47 10.04
C GLU A 80 -1.84 6.29 10.14
N LEU A 81 -1.67 5.57 9.03
CA LEU A 81 -0.69 4.49 8.97
C LEU A 81 0.74 5.04 9.02
N GLN A 82 1.57 4.40 9.83
CA GLN A 82 3.00 4.67 9.93
C GLN A 82 3.80 3.57 9.22
N PRO A 83 5.00 3.89 8.68
CA PRO A 83 5.87 2.89 8.08
C PRO A 83 6.22 1.77 9.06
N ASN A 84 6.29 0.55 8.56
CA ASN A 84 6.76 -0.63 9.29
C ASN A 84 7.43 -1.65 8.34
N ALA A 85 7.80 -2.82 8.85
CA ALA A 85 8.49 -3.84 8.07
C ALA A 85 7.68 -4.38 6.86
N LEU A 86 6.36 -4.30 6.91
CA LEU A 86 5.42 -4.82 5.92
C LEU A 86 4.79 -3.70 5.07
N LEU A 87 4.99 -2.43 5.41
CA LEU A 87 4.45 -1.27 4.72
C LEU A 87 5.42 -0.10 4.80
N THR A 88 6.10 0.19 3.69
CA THR A 88 7.16 1.21 3.64
C THR A 88 6.62 2.63 3.46
N GLN A 89 7.46 3.64 3.72
CA GLN A 89 7.11 5.04 3.46
C GLN A 89 6.76 5.29 2.00
N ASN A 90 7.48 4.70 1.03
CA ASN A 90 7.16 4.90 -0.39
C ASN A 90 5.81 4.28 -0.77
N GLU A 91 5.43 3.15 -0.14
CA GLU A 91 4.09 2.56 -0.33
C GLU A 91 2.98 3.47 0.22
N LEU A 92 3.21 4.08 1.39
CA LEU A 92 2.28 5.06 1.97
C LEU A 92 2.19 6.33 1.11
N ASP A 93 3.31 6.85 0.64
CA ASP A 93 3.36 8.03 -0.23
C ASP A 93 2.63 7.74 -1.55
N ALA A 94 2.87 6.57 -2.15
CA ALA A 94 2.17 6.15 -3.36
C ALA A 94 0.65 6.00 -3.13
N ALA A 95 0.23 5.49 -1.98
CA ALA A 95 -1.20 5.42 -1.64
C ALA A 95 -1.83 6.80 -1.48
N LYS A 96 -1.12 7.75 -0.87
CA LYS A 96 -1.61 9.12 -0.67
C LYS A 96 -1.76 9.92 -1.98
N LEU A 97 -1.17 9.46 -3.09
CA LEU A 97 -1.39 10.04 -4.43
C LEU A 97 -2.80 9.79 -4.97
N VAL A 98 -3.47 8.72 -4.52
CA VAL A 98 -4.85 8.47 -4.89
C VAL A 98 -5.73 9.40 -4.06
N LYS A 99 -6.45 10.28 -4.74
CA LYS A 99 -7.41 11.20 -4.13
C LYS A 99 -8.78 10.98 -4.75
N VAL A 100 -9.77 10.75 -3.90
CA VAL A 100 -11.17 10.61 -4.28
C VAL A 100 -11.96 11.78 -3.71
N SER A 101 -12.75 12.46 -4.56
CA SER A 101 -13.65 13.54 -4.15
C SER A 101 -14.95 13.01 -3.58
N TYR A 102 -15.36 11.81 -3.99
CA TYR A 102 -16.51 11.07 -3.51
C TYR A 102 -16.13 9.59 -3.37
N GLN A 103 -16.53 8.96 -2.26
CA GLN A 103 -16.22 7.56 -2.01
C GLN A 103 -17.46 6.86 -1.45
N ASN A 104 -18.06 5.98 -2.25
CA ASN A 104 -18.88 4.90 -1.74
C ASN A 104 -18.01 3.65 -1.57
N VAL A 105 -17.81 3.22 -0.34
CA VAL A 105 -17.00 2.06 -0.01
C VAL A 105 -17.62 0.75 -0.48
N GLN A 106 -18.93 0.70 -0.74
CA GLN A 106 -19.57 -0.52 -1.28
C GLN A 106 -19.27 -0.75 -2.76
N ASP A 107 -18.94 0.30 -3.51
CA ASP A 107 -18.71 0.20 -4.96
C ASP A 107 -17.34 -0.42 -5.29
N GLN A 108 -16.40 -0.44 -4.33
CA GLN A 108 -15.03 -0.95 -4.49
C GLN A 108 -14.39 -0.50 -5.83
N GLN A 109 -14.35 0.82 -6.03
CA GLN A 109 -13.87 1.41 -7.28
C GLN A 109 -12.44 0.97 -7.62
N ARG A 110 -12.18 0.82 -8.92
CA ARG A 110 -10.84 0.48 -9.41
C ARG A 110 -9.86 1.62 -9.12
N LEU A 111 -8.83 1.32 -8.32
CA LEU A 111 -7.79 2.26 -7.95
C LEU A 111 -6.79 2.43 -9.10
N THR A 112 -6.41 3.67 -9.36
CA THR A 112 -5.37 4.03 -10.34
C THR A 112 -4.42 5.05 -9.72
N TRP A 113 -3.16 5.00 -10.13
CA TRP A 113 -2.11 5.87 -9.62
C TRP A 113 -1.61 6.79 -10.72
N PRO A 114 -1.30 8.06 -10.40
CA PRO A 114 -0.60 8.91 -11.34
C PRO A 114 0.84 8.43 -11.54
N THR A 115 1.42 8.77 -12.68
CA THR A 115 2.84 8.57 -12.94
C THR A 115 3.66 9.35 -11.90
N SER A 116 4.40 8.66 -11.03
CA SER A 116 5.23 9.27 -10.01
C SER A 116 6.43 8.39 -9.62
N PHE A 117 7.48 9.02 -9.10
CA PHE A 117 8.62 8.30 -8.53
C PHE A 117 8.24 7.52 -7.27
N ALA A 118 7.24 7.97 -6.50
CA ALA A 118 6.77 7.23 -5.32
C ALA A 118 6.21 5.85 -5.70
N VAL A 119 5.44 5.74 -6.79
CA VAL A 119 4.94 4.46 -7.31
C VAL A 119 6.10 3.53 -7.72
N ALA A 120 7.11 4.06 -8.42
CA ALA A 120 8.28 3.26 -8.79
C ALA A 120 9.06 2.79 -7.54
N ARG A 121 9.29 3.69 -6.57
CA ARG A 121 9.98 3.33 -5.31
C ARG A 121 9.20 2.32 -4.47
N ALA A 122 7.88 2.41 -4.43
CA ALA A 122 7.02 1.43 -3.76
C ALA A 122 7.25 0.02 -4.32
N TYR A 123 7.32 -0.14 -5.65
CA TYR A 123 7.64 -1.43 -6.24
C TYR A 123 9.07 -1.90 -5.94
N VAL A 124 10.05 -1.00 -5.87
CA VAL A 124 11.42 -1.35 -5.48
C VAL A 124 11.46 -1.88 -4.04
N ASP A 125 10.80 -1.20 -3.10
CA ASP A 125 10.69 -1.62 -1.70
C ASP A 125 10.01 -2.99 -1.57
N GLN A 126 8.95 -3.20 -2.35
CA GLN A 126 8.24 -4.49 -2.40
C GLN A 126 9.11 -5.62 -2.97
N LEU A 127 9.92 -5.36 -4.00
CA LEU A 127 10.82 -6.34 -4.61
C LEU A 127 12.00 -6.70 -3.70
N GLU A 128 12.47 -5.75 -2.90
CA GLU A 128 13.45 -6.02 -1.85
C GLU A 128 12.83 -6.95 -0.79
N ARG A 129 11.63 -6.61 -0.30
CA ARG A 129 10.91 -7.41 0.71
C ARG A 129 10.57 -8.82 0.22
N SER A 130 10.14 -8.98 -1.05
CA SER A 130 9.83 -10.29 -1.64
C SER A 130 11.06 -11.05 -2.12
N LYS A 131 12.26 -10.46 -2.06
CA LYS A 131 13.49 -10.98 -2.69
C LYS A 131 13.28 -11.25 -4.19
N GLY A 132 12.45 -10.43 -4.84
CA GLY A 132 12.18 -10.48 -6.27
C GLY A 132 13.38 -10.03 -7.11
N LEU A 133 14.23 -9.15 -6.59
CA LEU A 133 15.50 -8.76 -7.21
C LEU A 133 16.68 -8.91 -6.23
N PRO A 134 17.90 -9.19 -6.73
CA PRO A 134 19.12 -9.13 -5.94
C PRO A 134 19.37 -7.75 -5.31
N ALA A 135 20.01 -7.73 -4.13
CA ALA A 135 20.22 -6.50 -3.35
C ALA A 135 21.06 -5.44 -4.10
N ASP A 136 22.03 -5.85 -4.91
CA ASP A 136 22.81 -4.98 -5.79
C ASP A 136 21.93 -4.35 -6.89
N ARG A 137 21.00 -5.10 -7.48
CA ARG A 137 20.02 -4.57 -8.45
C ARG A 137 19.01 -3.61 -7.80
N ILE A 138 18.59 -3.88 -6.56
CA ILE A 138 17.77 -2.94 -5.78
C ILE A 138 18.53 -1.64 -5.56
N GLY A 139 19.77 -1.70 -5.06
CA GLY A 139 20.61 -0.53 -4.82
C GLY A 139 20.86 0.29 -6.09
N ALA A 140 21.22 -0.36 -7.20
CA ALA A 140 21.42 0.28 -8.49
C ALA A 140 20.14 0.99 -8.99
N THR A 141 18.99 0.32 -8.86
CA THR A 141 17.69 0.87 -9.27
C THR A 141 17.32 2.11 -8.45
N ARG A 142 17.50 2.07 -7.12
CA ARG A 142 17.26 3.24 -6.23
C ARG A 142 18.12 4.43 -6.64
N THR A 143 19.42 4.20 -6.87
CA THR A 143 20.36 5.25 -7.31
C THR A 143 19.96 5.85 -8.65
N MET A 144 19.61 5.01 -9.64
CA MET A 144 19.18 5.47 -10.95
C MET A 144 17.87 6.27 -10.88
N LEU A 145 16.88 5.83 -10.10
CA LEU A 145 15.63 6.58 -9.88
C LEU A 145 15.89 7.94 -9.23
N ALA A 146 16.69 7.99 -8.17
CA ALA A 146 17.03 9.23 -7.48
C ALA A 146 17.80 10.21 -8.39
N SER A 147 18.75 9.70 -9.17
CA SER A 147 19.48 10.52 -10.14
C SER A 147 18.56 11.03 -11.26
N ALA A 148 17.68 10.18 -11.78
CA ALA A 148 16.76 10.54 -12.85
C ALA A 148 15.71 11.57 -12.41
N GLU A 149 15.22 11.49 -11.17
CA GLU A 149 14.29 12.49 -10.61
C GLU A 149 14.96 13.87 -10.50
N ARG A 150 16.20 13.92 -10.00
CA ARG A 150 16.95 15.18 -9.86
C ARG A 150 17.32 15.83 -11.19
N THR A 151 17.58 15.01 -12.20
CA THR A 151 18.08 15.46 -13.52
C THR A 151 17.00 15.49 -14.59
N THR A 152 15.79 15.03 -14.27
CA THR A 152 14.69 14.82 -15.24
C THR A 152 15.14 14.02 -16.46
N SER A 153 16.04 13.05 -16.27
CA SER A 153 16.69 12.33 -17.38
C SER A 153 15.81 11.20 -17.93
N ARG A 154 15.07 11.50 -19.00
CA ARG A 154 14.27 10.50 -19.75
C ARG A 154 15.13 9.34 -20.27
N ARG A 155 16.35 9.63 -20.74
CA ARG A 155 17.28 8.60 -21.23
C ARG A 155 17.63 7.59 -20.14
N ALA A 156 17.90 8.07 -18.92
CA ALA A 156 18.21 7.21 -17.78
C ALA A 156 17.02 6.31 -17.42
N LEU A 157 15.80 6.87 -17.42
CA LEU A 157 14.57 6.12 -17.15
C LEU A 157 14.28 5.07 -18.22
N THR A 158 14.41 5.41 -19.52
CA THR A 158 14.24 4.44 -20.61
C THR A 158 15.26 3.29 -20.49
N SER A 159 16.53 3.61 -20.21
CA SER A 159 17.56 2.59 -20.01
C SER A 159 17.26 1.70 -18.80
N LEU A 160 16.83 2.28 -17.68
CA LEU A 160 16.43 1.52 -16.49
C LEU A 160 15.23 0.60 -16.79
N ALA A 161 14.21 1.09 -17.48
CA ALA A 161 13.05 0.27 -17.84
C ALA A 161 13.45 -0.95 -18.69
N THR A 162 14.33 -0.77 -19.68
CA THR A 162 14.85 -1.90 -20.49
C THR A 162 15.64 -2.91 -19.67
N GLN A 163 16.46 -2.45 -18.71
CA GLN A 163 17.17 -3.37 -17.81
C GLN A 163 16.20 -4.16 -16.93
N LEU A 164 15.16 -3.50 -16.42
CA LEU A 164 14.13 -4.15 -15.61
C LEU A 164 13.33 -5.19 -16.41
N ASP A 165 13.04 -4.94 -17.69
CA ASP A 165 12.41 -5.95 -18.56
C ASP A 165 13.28 -7.22 -18.65
N GLN A 166 14.61 -7.07 -18.72
CA GLN A 166 15.54 -8.19 -18.73
C GLN A 166 15.59 -8.89 -17.36
N ASP A 167 15.64 -8.12 -16.27
CA ASP A 167 15.66 -8.64 -14.91
C ASP A 167 14.39 -9.47 -14.61
N ALA A 168 13.24 -9.08 -15.17
CA ALA A 168 11.98 -9.81 -15.01
C ALA A 168 12.06 -11.26 -15.49
N THR A 169 12.88 -11.57 -16.50
CA THR A 169 13.05 -12.94 -17.03
C THR A 169 13.74 -13.89 -16.04
N ARG A 170 14.45 -13.35 -15.05
CA ARG A 170 15.22 -14.12 -14.04
C ARG A 170 14.70 -13.91 -12.61
N SER A 171 13.71 -13.03 -12.45
CA SER A 171 13.15 -12.67 -11.16
C SER A 171 12.19 -13.74 -10.65
N ARG A 172 12.19 -13.93 -9.32
CA ARG A 172 11.16 -14.74 -8.64
C ARG A 172 9.80 -14.03 -8.54
N ASP A 173 9.75 -12.74 -8.87
CA ASP A 173 8.58 -11.88 -8.83
C ASP A 173 8.48 -11.08 -10.15
N ALA A 174 8.50 -11.80 -11.27
CA ALA A 174 8.52 -11.21 -12.62
C ALA A 174 7.35 -10.22 -12.83
N LYS A 175 6.16 -10.53 -12.30
CA LYS A 175 4.99 -9.65 -12.38
C LYS A 175 5.27 -8.28 -11.79
N ARG A 176 5.90 -8.22 -10.61
CA ARG A 176 6.21 -6.96 -9.94
C ARG A 176 7.39 -6.22 -10.58
N VAL A 177 8.39 -6.93 -11.09
CA VAL A 177 9.47 -6.30 -11.87
C VAL A 177 8.93 -5.64 -13.14
N LEU A 178 8.00 -6.29 -13.85
CA LEU A 178 7.34 -5.70 -15.01
C LEU A 178 6.47 -4.49 -14.64
N ALA A 179 5.79 -4.53 -13.49
CA ALA A 179 5.05 -3.38 -12.99
C ALA A 179 5.97 -2.18 -12.68
N LEU A 180 7.13 -2.43 -12.07
CA LEU A 180 8.17 -1.43 -11.89
C LEU A 180 8.68 -0.88 -13.23
N ALA A 181 9.02 -1.76 -14.18
CA ALA A 181 9.48 -1.35 -15.51
C ALA A 181 8.44 -0.46 -16.22
N ALA A 182 7.15 -0.79 -16.12
CA ALA A 182 6.07 0.01 -16.66
C ALA A 182 5.96 1.40 -15.98
N ALA A 183 6.05 1.46 -14.66
CA ALA A 183 6.05 2.72 -13.91
C ALA A 183 7.24 3.62 -14.29
N VAL A 184 8.44 3.04 -14.41
CA VAL A 184 9.65 3.76 -14.86
C VAL A 184 9.52 4.24 -16.30
N ARG A 185 8.96 3.42 -17.18
CA ARG A 185 8.73 3.80 -18.58
C ARG A 185 7.70 4.92 -18.70
N ALA A 186 6.69 4.96 -17.84
CA ALA A 186 5.72 6.05 -17.80
C ALA A 186 6.37 7.37 -17.38
N LEU A 187 7.33 7.34 -16.43
CA LEU A 187 8.11 8.51 -16.01
C LEU A 187 9.00 9.08 -17.13
N ALA A 188 9.38 8.27 -18.12
CA ALA A 188 10.22 8.68 -19.23
C ALA A 188 9.48 9.43 -20.36
N ARG A 189 8.16 9.55 -20.27
CA ARG A 189 7.31 10.16 -21.31
C ARG A 189 7.36 11.69 -21.31
#